data_AF-A0A925PM70-F1
#
_entry.id   AF-A0A925PM70-F1
#
_cell.length_a   1.000
_cell.length_b   1.000
_cell.length_c   1.000
_cell.angle_alpha   90.00
_cell.angle_beta   90.00
_cell.angle_gamma   90.00
#
_symmetry.space_group_name_H-M   'P 1'
#
loop_
_entity.id
_entity.type
_entity.pdbx_description
1 polymer ?
#
loop_
_entity_poly.entity_id
_entity_poly.type
_entity_poly.pdbx_seq_one_letter_code
_entity_poly.pdbx_strand_id
1 'polypeptide(L)'
;MIVIGLGSNIGDREKNIASAIQKIANHPEIHIDKVSSLYETKPIGVTEQPDFLNGVVSIDTALTPFKLLEVCLDVEYQMGRVRDQRWGPRNIDIDILVYHDHFIQDEVLQIPHPCLHERRFVLIPLQEIAGDVPIYQGLTPRQLLHKINDCGDVVLYKKHSDRLCKVLFISAPVGAGHIRAAQAIMSALSKGYTLTETKMANVFDFFNPSIGKIILNTYLKILKIFPKLYGMAYSWGNESYLALVGRQIVSTYLAKHMEKYIMEYKPAVIVCTHATPAGLIAHLIRKNKLTIPVVAVVTDFIVHRLWIYPEIKHYIVANCAMRDMLTQYGIEGNCIQVMGIPVDEKFSQVPDRQSILDKLQLSEMNKTILIMGGGAGMLPMTEIVACCEKIDIMLQIIVVTGNNKSIYKKLNDLQPKLRNKVRIVRYVDNVNELMAISDLIISKPGGMTSAESLCQGLPMIIYKPIPGQEEANTNYLVKCGAALRADSLVEIQTIIKRLLVENPEQLTALQQNALAISQPQSAKEIAKYLVSLV
;
A
#
# COMPACT_ATOMS: atom_id res chain seq x y z
N MET A 1 30.23 -13.22 -11.56
CA MET A 1 29.08 -12.29 -11.53
C MET A 1 28.31 -12.48 -12.82
N ILE A 2 26.97 -12.44 -12.80
CA ILE A 2 26.14 -12.37 -14.01
C ILE A 2 25.58 -10.96 -14.10
N VAL A 3 25.67 -10.34 -15.27
CA VAL A 3 25.25 -8.95 -15.49
C VAL A 3 24.41 -8.83 -16.75
N ILE A 4 23.28 -8.13 -16.62
CA ILE A 4 22.39 -7.75 -17.72
C ILE A 4 22.46 -6.23 -17.90
N GLY A 5 22.55 -5.79 -19.15
CA GLY A 5 22.41 -4.39 -19.56
C GLY A 5 20.98 -4.10 -20.01
N LEU A 6 20.49 -2.90 -19.69
CA LEU A 6 19.15 -2.43 -19.99
C LEU A 6 19.23 -1.06 -20.68
N GLY A 7 18.50 -0.89 -21.79
CA GLY A 7 18.44 0.37 -22.52
C GLY A 7 17.02 0.72 -22.99
N SER A 8 16.61 1.98 -22.88
CA SER A 8 15.30 2.44 -23.37
C SER A 8 15.37 3.88 -23.90
N ASN A 9 14.76 4.14 -25.06
CA ASN A 9 14.65 5.51 -25.61
C ASN A 9 13.25 5.92 -26.10
N ILE A 10 12.27 5.01 -26.14
CA ILE A 10 10.88 5.36 -26.50
C ILE A 10 9.99 5.40 -25.26
N GLY A 11 9.11 6.40 -25.18
CA GLY A 11 8.05 6.49 -24.17
C GLY A 11 8.58 6.84 -22.78
N ASP A 12 8.00 6.24 -21.74
CA ASP A 12 8.46 6.41 -20.37
C ASP A 12 9.68 5.50 -20.10
N ARG A 13 10.87 6.00 -20.47
CA ARG A 13 12.15 5.26 -20.45
C ARG A 13 12.47 4.68 -19.07
N GLU A 14 12.24 5.47 -18.01
CA GLU A 14 12.48 5.05 -16.63
C GLU A 14 11.53 3.89 -16.25
N LYS A 15 10.23 4.06 -16.51
CA LYS A 15 9.23 3.02 -16.25
C LYS A 15 9.45 1.76 -17.07
N ASN A 16 9.96 1.88 -18.29
CA ASN A 16 10.29 0.74 -19.14
C ASN A 16 11.41 -0.09 -18.49
N ILE A 17 12.54 0.54 -18.15
CA ILE A 17 13.66 -0.14 -17.48
C ILE A 17 13.19 -0.76 -16.17
N ALA A 18 12.43 -0.02 -15.36
CA ALA A 18 11.81 -0.51 -14.14
C ALA A 18 10.97 -1.78 -14.34
N SER A 19 10.09 -1.76 -15.34
CA SER A 19 9.19 -2.87 -15.67
C SER A 19 9.96 -4.09 -16.16
N ALA A 20 11.03 -3.88 -16.92
CA ALA A 20 11.92 -4.96 -17.37
C ALA A 20 12.60 -5.64 -16.17
N ILE A 21 13.17 -4.87 -15.25
CA ILE A 21 13.78 -5.39 -14.02
C ILE A 21 12.76 -6.18 -13.21
N GLN A 22 11.55 -5.65 -13.01
CA GLN A 22 10.50 -6.33 -12.26
C GLN A 22 10.06 -7.65 -12.93
N LYS A 23 9.93 -7.66 -14.27
CA LYS A 23 9.60 -8.88 -15.01
C LYS A 23 10.68 -9.94 -14.90
N ILE A 24 11.96 -9.55 -14.99
CA ILE A 24 13.10 -10.46 -14.75
C ILE A 24 13.08 -10.99 -13.32
N ALA A 25 12.86 -10.12 -12.33
CA ALA A 25 12.82 -10.46 -10.90
C ALA A 25 11.66 -11.40 -10.53
N ASN A 26 10.57 -11.41 -11.32
CA ASN A 26 9.44 -12.29 -11.12
C ASN A 26 9.70 -13.74 -11.58
N HIS A 27 10.79 -14.00 -12.30
CA HIS A 27 11.15 -15.36 -12.69
C HIS A 27 11.64 -16.15 -11.47
N PRO A 28 11.13 -17.36 -11.19
CA PRO A 28 11.38 -18.08 -9.93
C PRO A 28 12.84 -18.47 -9.72
N GLU A 29 13.62 -18.58 -10.79
CA GLU A 29 15.04 -18.94 -10.76
C GLU A 29 15.99 -17.74 -10.88
N ILE A 30 15.50 -16.50 -10.90
CA ILE A 30 16.33 -15.30 -11.01
C ILE A 30 16.18 -14.44 -9.75
N HIS A 31 17.30 -14.08 -9.15
CA HIS A 31 17.36 -13.13 -8.05
C HIS A 31 18.16 -11.90 -8.47
N ILE A 32 17.56 -10.71 -8.33
CA ILE A 32 18.27 -9.45 -8.54
C ILE A 32 19.12 -9.13 -7.31
N ASP A 33 20.44 -9.00 -7.50
CA ASP A 33 21.39 -8.67 -6.44
C ASP A 33 21.58 -7.15 -6.32
N LYS A 34 21.99 -6.49 -7.40
CA LYS A 34 22.21 -5.03 -7.46
C LYS A 34 21.71 -4.42 -8.75
N VAL A 35 21.34 -3.16 -8.70
CA VAL A 35 20.93 -2.35 -9.85
C VAL A 35 21.68 -1.03 -9.81
N SER A 36 22.29 -0.66 -10.93
CA SER A 36 23.01 0.62 -11.04
C SER A 36 22.05 1.81 -11.07
N SER A 37 22.61 3.01 -10.92
CA SER A 37 21.95 4.24 -11.34
C SER A 37 21.59 4.22 -12.83
N LEU A 38 20.69 5.12 -13.24
CA LEU A 38 20.33 5.32 -14.65
C LEU A 38 21.14 6.46 -15.23
N TYR A 39 21.63 6.25 -16.45
CA TYR A 39 22.49 7.19 -17.16
C TYR A 39 21.92 7.49 -18.54
N GLU A 40 21.89 8.77 -18.91
CA GLU A 40 21.42 9.24 -20.21
C GLU A 40 22.59 9.38 -21.20
N THR A 41 22.38 8.89 -22.42
CA THR A 41 23.37 8.98 -23.52
C THR A 41 22.72 9.24 -24.87
N LYS A 42 23.52 9.80 -25.78
CA LYS A 42 23.14 9.88 -27.21
C LYS A 42 23.06 8.49 -27.85
N PRO A 43 22.18 8.30 -28.86
CA PRO A 43 22.11 7.07 -29.62
C PRO A 43 23.39 6.83 -30.43
N ILE A 44 23.73 5.55 -30.63
CA ILE A 44 24.88 5.13 -31.44
C ILE A 44 24.40 4.59 -32.79
N GLY A 45 25.07 5.00 -33.86
CA GLY A 45 24.73 4.60 -35.22
C GLY A 45 23.66 5.50 -35.83
N VAL A 46 22.38 5.16 -35.65
CA VAL A 46 21.26 6.00 -36.12
C VAL A 46 21.09 7.15 -35.12
N THR A 47 21.45 8.37 -35.48
CA THR A 47 21.46 9.50 -34.51
C THR A 47 20.16 10.28 -34.43
N GLU A 48 19.32 10.21 -35.46
CA GLU A 48 18.00 10.87 -35.52
C GLU A 48 16.95 10.07 -34.73
N GLN A 49 17.14 9.97 -33.41
CA GLN A 49 16.24 9.33 -32.47
C GLN A 49 16.40 9.90 -31.04
N PRO A 50 15.44 9.67 -30.13
CA PRO A 50 15.57 10.12 -28.75
C PRO A 50 16.77 9.49 -28.02
N ASP A 51 17.26 10.20 -27.01
CA ASP A 51 18.35 9.77 -26.15
C ASP A 51 17.97 8.51 -25.34
N PHE A 52 18.96 7.67 -25.05
CA PHE A 52 18.79 6.44 -24.28
C PHE A 52 18.96 6.71 -22.79
N LEU A 53 18.11 6.10 -21.97
CA LEU A 53 18.47 5.75 -20.60
C LEU A 53 19.07 4.35 -20.60
N ASN A 54 20.18 4.19 -19.88
CA ASN A 54 20.91 2.94 -19.73
C ASN A 54 21.13 2.62 -18.25
N GLY A 55 21.13 1.33 -17.94
CA GLY A 55 21.49 0.81 -16.62
C GLY A 55 21.95 -0.64 -16.72
N VAL A 56 22.53 -1.16 -15.64
CA VAL A 56 22.94 -2.57 -15.54
C VAL A 56 22.44 -3.18 -14.23
N VAL A 57 22.26 -4.49 -14.26
CA VAL A 57 21.73 -5.26 -13.14
C VAL A 57 22.59 -6.50 -12.94
N SER A 58 23.08 -6.73 -11.70
CA SER A 58 23.66 -8.01 -11.33
C SER A 58 22.58 -8.96 -10.84
N ILE A 59 22.68 -10.22 -11.27
CA ILE A 59 21.75 -11.27 -10.88
C ILE A 59 22.47 -12.52 -10.38
N ASP A 60 21.72 -13.32 -9.64
CA ASP A 60 22.03 -14.71 -9.31
C ASP A 60 20.95 -15.60 -9.92
N THR A 61 21.34 -16.67 -10.61
CA THR A 61 20.40 -17.58 -11.26
C THR A 61 20.99 -18.97 -11.49
N ALA A 62 20.13 -19.99 -11.43
CA ALA A 62 20.45 -21.37 -11.79
C ALA A 62 20.25 -21.68 -13.29
N LEU A 63 19.76 -20.71 -14.06
CA LEU A 63 19.55 -20.86 -15.49
C LEU A 63 20.89 -21.05 -16.22
N THR A 64 20.84 -21.53 -17.47
CA THR A 64 22.01 -21.49 -18.36
C THR A 64 22.03 -20.18 -19.14
N PRO A 65 23.16 -19.75 -19.73
CA PRO A 65 23.22 -18.52 -20.53
C PRO A 65 22.15 -18.42 -21.62
N PHE A 66 21.88 -19.53 -22.32
CA PHE A 66 20.85 -19.59 -23.36
C PHE A 66 19.43 -19.50 -22.80
N LYS A 67 19.13 -20.14 -21.66
CA LYS A 67 17.83 -19.98 -20.99
C LYS A 67 17.63 -18.56 -20.45
N LEU A 68 18.70 -17.94 -19.95
CA LEU A 68 18.65 -16.54 -19.54
C LEU A 68 18.37 -15.63 -20.75
N LEU A 69 18.95 -15.93 -21.91
CA LEU A 69 18.66 -15.21 -23.15
C LEU A 69 17.19 -15.35 -23.53
N GLU A 70 16.61 -16.56 -23.48
CA GLU A 70 15.18 -16.78 -23.71
C GLU A 70 14.31 -15.91 -22.80
N VAL A 71 14.64 -15.83 -21.50
CA VAL A 71 13.92 -14.97 -20.54
C VAL A 71 14.03 -13.50 -20.93
N CYS A 72 15.23 -13.02 -21.30
CA CYS A 72 15.42 -11.63 -21.71
C CYS A 72 14.57 -11.30 -22.95
N LEU A 73 14.58 -12.18 -23.96
CA LEU A 73 13.79 -12.03 -25.18
C LEU A 73 12.28 -12.06 -24.92
N ASP A 74 11.81 -12.92 -24.01
CA ASP A 74 10.40 -12.97 -23.62
C ASP A 74 9.97 -11.68 -22.90
N VAL A 75 10.80 -11.13 -22.02
CA VAL A 75 10.53 -9.84 -21.36
C VAL A 75 10.40 -8.71 -22.39
N GLU A 76 11.29 -8.65 -23.37
CA GLU A 76 11.22 -7.69 -24.48
C GLU A 76 9.92 -7.83 -25.28
N TYR A 77 9.57 -9.07 -25.63
CA TYR A 77 8.36 -9.39 -26.37
C TYR A 77 7.11 -8.95 -25.60
N GLN A 78 7.01 -9.30 -24.32
CA GLN A 78 5.90 -8.89 -23.45
C GLN A 78 5.78 -7.38 -23.27
N MET A 79 6.88 -6.65 -23.42
CA MET A 79 6.89 -5.19 -23.35
C MET A 79 6.56 -4.53 -24.69
N GLY A 80 6.46 -5.31 -25.76
CA GLY A 80 6.09 -4.84 -27.11
C GLY A 80 7.29 -4.42 -27.96
N ARG A 81 8.49 -4.99 -27.73
CA ARG A 81 9.67 -4.70 -28.54
C ARG A 81 9.47 -5.21 -29.98
N VAL A 82 9.69 -4.34 -30.96
CA VAL A 82 9.68 -4.67 -32.40
C VAL A 82 11.09 -4.49 -32.98
N ARG A 83 11.54 -5.41 -33.84
CA ARG A 83 12.90 -5.44 -34.42
C ARG A 83 12.89 -5.07 -35.91
N ASP A 84 12.50 -3.84 -36.22
CA ASP A 84 12.37 -3.36 -37.62
C ASP A 84 13.70 -2.83 -38.20
N GLN A 85 14.55 -2.20 -37.36
CA GLN A 85 15.80 -1.58 -37.79
C GLN A 85 16.94 -1.87 -36.81
N ARG A 86 18.12 -2.23 -37.33
CA ARG A 86 19.34 -2.37 -36.52
C ARG A 86 19.73 -1.01 -35.94
N TRP A 87 19.90 -0.95 -34.62
CA TRP A 87 20.15 0.28 -33.83
C TRP A 87 19.03 1.32 -33.87
N GLY A 88 17.81 0.91 -34.21
CA GLY A 88 16.65 1.79 -34.21
C GLY A 88 16.09 2.08 -32.80
N PRO A 89 15.09 2.98 -32.72
CA PRO A 89 14.37 3.30 -31.49
C PRO A 89 13.69 2.07 -30.87
N ARG A 90 13.67 1.99 -29.54
CA ARG A 90 13.04 0.88 -28.79
C ARG A 90 12.53 1.29 -27.42
N ASN A 91 11.44 0.65 -27.03
CA ASN A 91 10.88 0.69 -25.68
C ASN A 91 11.81 0.03 -24.64
N ILE A 92 12.47 -1.08 -24.97
CA ILE A 92 13.44 -1.75 -24.10
C ILE A 92 14.43 -2.59 -24.93
N ASP A 93 15.67 -2.66 -24.46
CA ASP A 93 16.77 -3.49 -24.97
C ASP A 93 17.43 -4.19 -23.77
N ILE A 94 17.56 -5.52 -23.83
CA ILE A 94 18.09 -6.33 -22.74
C ILE A 94 19.24 -7.21 -23.27
N ASP A 95 20.46 -6.94 -22.82
CA ASP A 95 21.66 -7.65 -23.26
C ASP A 95 22.32 -8.39 -22.09
N ILE A 96 22.75 -9.65 -22.30
CA ILE A 96 23.60 -10.35 -21.33
C ILE A 96 25.03 -9.87 -21.53
N LEU A 97 25.57 -9.13 -20.57
CA LEU A 97 26.89 -8.51 -20.66
C LEU A 97 28.00 -9.47 -20.23
N VAL A 98 27.79 -10.15 -19.10
CA VAL A 98 28.77 -11.01 -18.45
C VAL A 98 28.04 -12.20 -17.82
N TYR A 99 28.63 -13.40 -17.91
CA TYR A 99 28.08 -14.60 -17.28
C TYR A 99 29.20 -15.40 -16.61
N HIS A 100 29.44 -15.12 -15.32
CA HIS A 100 30.58 -15.67 -14.59
C HIS A 100 31.89 -15.54 -15.39
N ASP A 101 32.60 -16.64 -15.58
CA ASP A 101 33.82 -16.81 -16.37
C ASP A 101 33.54 -17.46 -17.74
N HIS A 102 32.27 -17.56 -18.16
CA HIS A 102 31.92 -18.18 -19.44
C HIS A 102 32.44 -17.34 -20.60
N PHE A 103 33.00 -18.04 -21.59
CA PHE A 103 33.34 -17.49 -22.89
C PHE A 103 32.52 -18.23 -23.95
N ILE A 104 31.58 -17.53 -24.58
CA ILE A 104 30.66 -18.07 -25.57
C ILE A 104 30.83 -17.28 -26.86
N GLN A 105 31.03 -17.98 -27.97
CA GLN A 105 31.15 -17.46 -29.33
C GLN A 105 30.18 -18.25 -30.21
N ASP A 106 28.89 -17.92 -30.10
CA ASP A 106 27.81 -18.55 -30.85
C ASP A 106 27.13 -17.51 -31.76
N GLU A 107 26.41 -17.97 -32.79
CA GLU A 107 25.68 -17.10 -33.72
C GLU A 107 24.57 -16.31 -33.02
N VAL A 108 23.94 -16.88 -31.98
CA VAL A 108 22.83 -16.23 -31.26
C VAL A 108 23.22 -15.59 -29.94
N LEU A 109 24.38 -15.96 -29.36
CA LEU A 109 24.83 -15.45 -28.06
C LEU A 109 26.35 -15.33 -27.99
N GLN A 110 26.85 -14.15 -27.62
CA GLN A 110 28.27 -13.93 -27.38
C GLN A 110 28.49 -13.37 -25.97
N ILE A 111 29.32 -14.06 -25.18
CA ILE A 111 29.62 -13.69 -23.79
C ILE A 111 31.14 -13.75 -23.56
N PRO A 112 31.75 -12.75 -22.90
CA PRO A 112 31.18 -11.44 -22.58
C PRO A 112 30.67 -10.70 -23.84
N HIS A 113 29.69 -9.82 -23.68
CA HIS A 113 29.10 -9.10 -24.82
C HIS A 113 30.21 -8.39 -25.62
N PRO A 114 30.29 -8.56 -26.95
CA PRO A 114 31.47 -8.20 -27.73
C PRO A 114 31.89 -6.73 -27.56
N CYS A 115 30.93 -5.80 -27.55
CA CYS A 115 31.22 -4.37 -27.39
C CYS A 115 31.21 -3.86 -25.94
N LEU A 116 31.13 -4.71 -24.90
CA LEU A 116 30.98 -4.19 -23.53
C LEU A 116 32.17 -3.32 -23.09
N HIS A 117 33.37 -3.69 -23.54
CA HIS A 117 34.63 -3.03 -23.19
C HIS A 117 34.88 -1.74 -23.99
N GLU A 118 34.04 -1.48 -24.99
CA GLU A 118 34.15 -0.35 -25.93
C GLU A 118 33.10 0.74 -25.67
N ARG A 119 32.28 0.60 -24.61
CA ARG A 119 31.12 1.48 -24.38
C ARG A 119 31.10 2.05 -22.96
N ARG A 120 31.28 3.37 -22.84
CA ARG A 120 31.25 4.07 -21.52
C ARG A 120 29.91 3.92 -20.82
N PHE A 121 28.82 3.96 -21.58
CA PHE A 121 27.46 3.84 -21.04
C PHE A 121 27.14 2.44 -20.49
N VAL A 122 27.99 1.45 -20.76
CA VAL A 122 27.95 0.14 -20.12
C VAL A 122 28.89 0.13 -18.91
N LEU A 123 30.13 0.61 -19.09
CA LEU A 123 31.17 0.50 -18.08
C LEU A 123 30.97 1.42 -16.85
N ILE A 124 30.40 2.61 -17.01
CA ILE A 124 30.11 3.52 -15.88
C ILE A 124 29.07 2.91 -14.92
N PRO A 125 27.87 2.49 -15.38
CA PRO A 125 26.93 1.75 -14.54
C PRO A 125 27.53 0.47 -13.95
N LEU A 126 28.38 -0.23 -14.72
CA LEU A 126 29.00 -1.47 -14.26
C LEU A 126 30.00 -1.25 -13.12
N GLN A 127 30.76 -0.16 -13.17
CA GLN A 127 31.69 0.21 -12.10
C GLN A 127 30.96 0.40 -10.77
N GLU A 128 29.75 0.97 -10.79
CA GLU A 128 28.91 1.20 -9.61
C GLU A 128 28.59 -0.10 -8.88
N ILE A 129 28.16 -1.15 -9.61
CA ILE A 129 27.69 -2.40 -8.99
C ILE A 129 28.79 -3.48 -8.84
N ALA A 130 29.77 -3.50 -9.75
CA ALA A 130 30.82 -4.52 -9.79
C ALA A 130 32.08 -4.12 -9.01
N GLY A 131 32.32 -2.82 -8.77
CA GLY A 131 33.51 -2.34 -8.05
C GLY A 131 34.81 -2.85 -8.69
N ASP A 132 35.62 -3.56 -7.91
CA ASP A 132 36.92 -4.10 -8.33
C ASP A 132 36.85 -5.54 -8.88
N VAL A 133 35.66 -6.06 -9.19
CA VAL A 133 35.50 -7.38 -9.80
C VAL A 133 35.95 -7.33 -11.27
N PRO A 134 36.85 -8.23 -11.73
CA PRO A 134 37.19 -8.35 -13.15
C PRO A 134 35.99 -8.84 -13.97
N ILE A 135 35.71 -8.16 -15.08
CA ILE A 135 34.54 -8.46 -15.94
C ILE A 135 34.88 -8.72 -17.40
N TYR A 136 36.08 -8.36 -17.86
CA TYR A 136 36.53 -8.64 -19.22
C TYR A 136 38.05 -8.81 -19.27
N GLN A 137 38.54 -9.96 -19.74
CA GLN A 137 39.97 -10.27 -19.89
C GLN A 137 40.82 -9.97 -18.62
N GLY A 138 40.26 -10.25 -17.44
CA GLY A 138 40.92 -9.98 -16.16
C GLY A 138 40.97 -8.50 -15.74
N LEU A 139 40.33 -7.61 -16.50
CA LEU A 139 40.24 -6.18 -16.21
C LEU A 139 38.93 -5.82 -15.51
N THR A 140 39.00 -4.88 -14.57
CA THR A 140 37.84 -4.29 -13.89
C THR A 140 37.17 -3.21 -14.75
N PRO A 141 35.89 -2.85 -14.51
CA PRO A 141 35.25 -1.73 -15.20
C PRO A 141 36.07 -0.45 -15.16
N ARG A 142 36.67 -0.15 -14.00
CA ARG A 142 37.52 1.03 -13.80
C ARG A 142 38.76 1.01 -14.71
N GLN A 143 39.41 -0.15 -14.84
CA GLN A 143 40.58 -0.30 -15.71
C GLN A 143 40.20 -0.20 -17.19
N LEU A 144 39.03 -0.72 -17.58
CA LEU A 144 38.50 -0.61 -18.94
C LEU A 144 38.16 0.85 -19.29
N LEU A 145 37.54 1.59 -18.37
CA LEU A 145 37.24 3.01 -18.53
C LEU A 145 38.48 3.88 -18.74
N HIS A 146 39.64 3.48 -18.20
CA HIS A 146 40.91 4.17 -18.43
C HIS A 146 41.53 3.85 -19.80
N LYS A 147 41.13 2.76 -20.46
CA LYS A 147 41.71 2.28 -21.72
C LYS A 147 40.85 2.58 -22.95
N ILE A 148 39.59 2.95 -22.73
CA ILE A 148 38.61 3.15 -23.80
C ILE A 148 38.83 4.49 -24.53
N ASN A 149 38.65 4.51 -25.85
CA ASN A 149 38.72 5.73 -26.69
C ASN A 149 37.35 6.37 -26.97
N ASP A 150 36.29 5.84 -26.36
CA ASP A 150 34.93 6.39 -26.44
C ASP A 150 34.90 7.77 -25.75
N CYS A 151 34.38 8.78 -26.44
CA CYS A 151 34.24 10.15 -25.93
C CYS A 151 32.77 10.53 -25.73
N GLY A 152 31.85 9.56 -25.83
CA GLY A 152 30.43 9.79 -25.62
C GLY A 152 30.11 10.27 -24.20
N ASP A 153 29.27 11.29 -24.11
CA ASP A 153 28.76 11.80 -22.84
C ASP A 153 27.84 10.76 -22.19
N VAL A 154 28.08 10.52 -20.91
CA VAL A 154 27.27 9.65 -20.05
C VAL A 154 26.88 10.44 -18.82
N VAL A 155 25.64 10.93 -18.81
CA VAL A 155 25.14 11.85 -17.80
C VAL A 155 24.32 11.06 -16.78
N LEU A 156 24.61 11.22 -15.49
CA LEU A 156 23.79 10.63 -14.43
C LEU A 156 22.36 11.22 -14.50
N TYR A 157 21.38 10.38 -14.81
CA TYR A 157 19.97 10.76 -14.88
C TYR A 157 19.28 10.60 -13.53
N LYS A 158 19.47 9.44 -12.88
CA LYS A 158 18.86 9.14 -11.56
C LYS A 158 19.75 8.21 -10.75
N LYS A 159 20.05 8.62 -9.51
CA LYS A 159 20.80 7.81 -8.55
C LYS A 159 19.92 6.68 -8.01
N HIS A 160 20.36 5.44 -8.15
CA HIS A 160 19.75 4.28 -7.49
C HIS A 160 20.51 3.90 -6.21
N SER A 161 19.82 3.22 -5.29
CA SER A 161 20.46 2.52 -4.18
C SER A 161 20.81 1.12 -4.65
N ASP A 162 22.05 0.68 -4.44
CA ASP A 162 22.61 -0.58 -4.96
C ASP A 162 21.93 -1.87 -4.44
N ARG A 163 20.87 -1.79 -3.62
CA ARG A 163 20.26 -2.94 -2.93
C ARG A 163 18.74 -2.96 -3.03
N LEU A 164 18.20 -4.17 -3.26
CA LEU A 164 16.78 -4.46 -3.14
C LEU A 164 16.29 -4.18 -1.70
N CYS A 165 15.37 -3.23 -1.55
CA CYS A 165 14.74 -2.88 -0.27
C CYS A 165 13.56 -3.80 0.01
N LYS A 166 13.77 -4.81 0.86
CA LYS A 166 12.69 -5.72 1.32
C LYS A 166 11.91 -5.09 2.47
N VAL A 167 10.61 -4.90 2.30
CA VAL A 167 9.70 -4.32 3.30
C VAL A 167 8.73 -5.40 3.80
N LEU A 168 8.77 -5.68 5.10
CA LEU A 168 7.84 -6.63 5.72
C LEU A 168 6.70 -5.89 6.43
N PHE A 169 5.48 -6.06 5.93
CA PHE A 169 4.26 -5.59 6.58
C PHE A 169 3.71 -6.66 7.50
N ILE A 170 3.39 -6.30 8.75
CA ILE A 170 2.77 -7.19 9.72
C ILE A 170 1.47 -6.56 10.22
N SER A 171 0.36 -7.26 10.02
CA SER A 171 -0.97 -6.80 10.43
C SER A 171 -1.77 -7.90 11.13
N ALA A 172 -3.02 -7.58 11.49
CA ALA A 172 -3.97 -8.53 12.07
C ALA A 172 -5.28 -8.52 11.24
N PRO A 173 -5.96 -9.66 11.07
CA PRO A 173 -7.20 -9.79 10.29
C PRO A 173 -8.43 -9.31 11.08
N VAL A 174 -8.22 -8.62 12.20
CA VAL A 174 -9.27 -8.15 13.08
C VAL A 174 -9.72 -6.79 12.58
N GLY A 175 -10.71 -6.79 11.69
CA GLY A 175 -11.12 -5.60 10.94
C GLY A 175 -10.29 -5.45 9.66
N ALA A 176 -10.98 -5.26 8.53
CA ALA A 176 -10.32 -5.18 7.22
C ALA A 176 -9.45 -3.91 7.05
N GLY A 177 -9.62 -2.90 7.92
CA GLY A 177 -8.98 -1.60 7.79
C GLY A 177 -7.44 -1.65 7.91
N HIS A 178 -6.91 -2.37 8.89
CA HIS A 178 -5.46 -2.45 9.11
C HIS A 178 -4.71 -3.10 7.93
N ILE A 179 -5.34 -4.09 7.31
CA ILE A 179 -4.82 -4.73 6.10
C ILE A 179 -4.89 -3.77 4.92
N ARG A 180 -5.99 -3.02 4.76
CA ARG A 180 -6.13 -2.02 3.69
C ARG A 180 -5.09 -0.90 3.81
N ALA A 181 -4.80 -0.44 5.02
CA ALA A 181 -3.72 0.51 5.28
C ALA A 181 -2.35 -0.01 4.82
N ALA A 182 -2.02 -1.27 5.12
CA ALA A 182 -0.78 -1.89 4.65
C ALA A 182 -0.76 -2.00 3.12
N GLN A 183 -1.87 -2.45 2.52
CA GLN A 183 -2.01 -2.61 1.08
C GLN A 183 -1.88 -1.28 0.32
N ALA A 184 -2.38 -0.17 0.88
CA ALA A 184 -2.21 1.16 0.31
C ALA A 184 -0.72 1.56 0.24
N ILE A 185 0.05 1.35 1.30
CA ILE A 185 1.49 1.62 1.32
C ILE A 185 2.22 0.67 0.37
N MET A 186 1.89 -0.62 0.37
CA MET A 186 2.48 -1.61 -0.55
C MET A 186 2.25 -1.22 -2.02
N SER A 187 1.05 -0.74 -2.36
CA SER A 187 0.75 -0.25 -3.71
C SER A 187 1.55 1.02 -4.06
N ALA A 188 1.73 1.93 -3.10
CA ALA A 188 2.56 3.12 -3.30
C ALA A 188 4.04 2.76 -3.50
N LEU A 189 4.57 1.78 -2.75
CA LEU A 189 5.92 1.26 -2.92
C LEU A 189 6.11 0.63 -4.29
N SER A 190 5.22 -0.28 -4.71
CA SER A 190 5.35 -0.98 -5.99
C SER A 190 5.23 -0.06 -7.20
N LYS A 191 4.46 1.03 -7.11
CA LYS A 191 4.35 2.04 -8.17
C LYS A 191 5.51 3.04 -8.18
N GLY A 192 6.05 3.40 -7.02
CA GLY A 192 7.03 4.47 -6.88
C GLY A 192 8.49 4.01 -6.83
N TYR A 193 8.74 2.76 -6.45
CA TYR A 193 10.08 2.26 -6.13
C TYR A 193 10.32 0.86 -6.69
N THR A 194 11.14 0.81 -7.73
CA THR A 194 11.37 -0.35 -8.59
C THR A 194 12.21 -1.44 -7.93
N LEU A 195 12.98 -1.07 -6.90
CA LEU A 195 13.83 -1.95 -6.11
C LEU A 195 13.23 -2.19 -4.72
N THR A 196 11.90 -2.28 -4.64
CA THR A 196 11.23 -2.65 -3.39
C THR A 196 10.50 -3.97 -3.54
N GLU A 197 10.78 -4.90 -2.63
CA GLU A 197 10.04 -6.15 -2.52
C GLU A 197 9.18 -6.03 -1.26
N THR A 198 7.86 -6.17 -1.38
CA THR A 198 6.96 -6.08 -0.22
C THR A 198 6.33 -7.43 0.10
N LYS A 199 6.31 -7.81 1.38
CA LYS A 199 5.59 -9.00 1.84
C LYS A 199 4.64 -8.64 2.97
N MET A 200 3.43 -9.20 2.94
CA MET A 200 2.45 -9.05 4.02
C MET A 200 2.37 -10.34 4.83
N ALA A 201 2.52 -10.22 6.14
CA ALA A 201 2.34 -11.30 7.10
C ALA A 201 1.20 -10.96 8.07
N ASN A 202 0.48 -11.99 8.48
CA ASN A 202 -0.51 -11.91 9.53
C ASN A 202 0.11 -12.29 10.87
N VAL A 203 -0.23 -11.61 11.96
CA VAL A 203 0.19 -12.03 13.30
C VAL A 203 -0.20 -13.48 13.62
N PHE A 204 -1.27 -13.98 13.02
CA PHE A 204 -1.71 -15.37 13.17
C PHE A 204 -0.89 -16.38 12.33
N ASP A 205 -0.15 -15.93 11.32
CA ASP A 205 0.73 -16.79 10.51
C ASP A 205 1.93 -17.28 11.33
N PHE A 206 2.23 -16.61 12.45
CA PHE A 206 3.28 -17.04 13.38
C PHE A 206 2.84 -18.15 14.34
N PHE A 207 1.56 -18.54 14.34
CA PHE A 207 1.14 -19.77 14.98
C PHE A 207 1.36 -20.97 14.06
N ASN A 208 1.45 -22.18 14.63
CA ASN A 208 1.27 -23.39 13.83
C ASN A 208 -0.05 -23.29 13.03
N PRO A 209 -0.09 -23.66 11.73
CA PRO A 209 -1.24 -23.44 10.85
C PRO A 209 -2.60 -23.89 11.41
N SER A 210 -2.62 -25.02 12.14
CA SER A 210 -3.83 -25.55 12.76
C SER A 210 -4.26 -24.74 13.99
N ILE A 211 -3.30 -24.30 14.80
CA ILE A 211 -3.54 -23.53 16.03
C ILE A 211 -3.96 -22.09 15.69
N GLY A 212 -3.29 -21.45 14.73
CA GLY A 212 -3.62 -20.09 14.27
C GLY A 212 -5.06 -20.00 13.75
N LYS A 213 -5.49 -20.99 12.95
CA LYS A 213 -6.86 -21.06 12.43
C LYS A 213 -7.90 -21.25 13.54
N ILE A 214 -7.61 -22.07 14.56
CA ILE A 214 -8.51 -22.30 15.70
C ILE A 214 -8.62 -21.06 16.59
N ILE A 215 -7.50 -20.40 16.91
CA ILE A 215 -7.48 -19.19 17.73
C ILE A 215 -8.20 -18.06 17.00
N LEU A 216 -7.90 -17.84 15.72
CA LEU A 216 -8.56 -16.82 14.91
C LEU A 216 -10.08 -17.08 14.82
N ASN A 217 -10.50 -18.31 14.57
CA ASN A 217 -11.93 -18.66 14.50
C ASN A 217 -12.64 -18.49 15.85
N THR A 218 -11.99 -18.87 16.95
CA THR A 218 -12.56 -18.72 18.31
C THR A 218 -12.65 -17.25 18.69
N TYR A 219 -11.61 -16.47 18.42
CA TYR A 219 -11.57 -15.03 18.67
C TYR A 219 -12.61 -14.26 17.84
N LEU A 220 -12.74 -14.55 16.54
CA LEU A 220 -13.76 -13.93 15.68
C LEU A 220 -15.18 -14.30 16.10
N LYS A 221 -15.41 -15.49 16.67
CA LYS A 221 -16.70 -15.87 17.26
C LYS A 221 -16.99 -15.07 18.53
N ILE A 222 -16.01 -14.88 19.41
CA ILE A 222 -16.15 -14.07 20.63
C ILE A 222 -16.52 -12.62 20.28
N LEU A 223 -15.84 -12.02 19.29
CA LEU A 223 -16.14 -10.66 18.81
C LEU A 223 -17.55 -10.50 18.24
N LYS A 224 -18.12 -11.55 17.64
CA LYS A 224 -19.50 -11.53 17.12
C LYS A 224 -20.56 -11.67 18.21
N ILE A 225 -20.24 -12.34 19.32
CA ILE A 225 -21.22 -12.70 20.34
C ILE A 225 -21.27 -11.64 21.46
N PHE A 226 -20.18 -10.91 21.74
CA PHE A 226 -20.18 -9.89 22.81
C PHE A 226 -19.34 -8.65 22.50
N PRO A 227 -19.93 -7.59 21.89
CA PRO A 227 -19.28 -6.27 21.77
C PRO A 227 -19.02 -5.61 23.14
N LYS A 228 -19.89 -5.83 24.12
CA LYS A 228 -19.79 -5.22 25.48
C LYS A 228 -18.70 -5.85 26.35
N LEU A 229 -18.42 -7.14 26.21
CA LEU A 229 -17.30 -7.77 26.95
C LEU A 229 -15.94 -7.38 26.40
N TYR A 230 -15.84 -6.77 25.21
CA TYR A 230 -14.57 -6.23 24.74
C TYR A 230 -14.12 -5.04 25.62
N GLY A 231 -15.07 -4.21 26.04
CA GLY A 231 -14.82 -3.16 27.05
C GLY A 231 -14.44 -3.73 28.42
N MET A 232 -15.04 -4.85 28.82
CA MET A 232 -14.71 -5.53 30.09
C MET A 232 -13.44 -6.38 30.04
N ALA A 233 -13.06 -6.96 28.90
CA ALA A 233 -11.81 -7.70 28.73
C ALA A 233 -10.60 -6.76 28.74
N TYR A 234 -10.80 -5.51 28.29
CA TYR A 234 -9.83 -4.44 28.43
C TYR A 234 -9.64 -3.99 29.89
N SER A 235 -10.66 -4.13 30.75
CA SER A 235 -10.58 -3.84 32.18
C SER A 235 -10.17 -5.05 33.05
N TRP A 236 -10.58 -6.28 32.70
CA TRP A 236 -10.31 -7.51 33.48
C TRP A 236 -8.91 -8.09 33.30
N GLY A 237 -8.29 -7.89 32.14
CA GLY A 237 -6.99 -8.49 31.81
C GLY A 237 -5.82 -8.05 32.69
N ASN A 238 -6.03 -7.10 33.61
CA ASN A 238 -5.02 -6.58 34.52
C ASN A 238 -5.16 -7.08 35.99
N GLU A 239 -6.22 -7.82 36.35
CA GLU A 239 -6.43 -8.22 37.76
C GLU A 239 -6.08 -9.70 38.06
N SER A 240 -6.01 -10.57 37.05
CA SER A 240 -5.70 -12.00 37.25
C SER A 240 -4.23 -12.33 36.90
N TYR A 241 -3.46 -12.75 37.92
CA TYR A 241 -2.08 -13.19 37.79
C TYR A 241 -1.90 -14.34 36.77
N LEU A 242 -2.82 -15.31 36.75
CA LEU A 242 -2.79 -16.44 35.81
C LEU A 242 -3.02 -16.00 34.36
N ALA A 243 -3.89 -15.00 34.14
CA ALA A 243 -4.11 -14.44 32.81
C ALA A 243 -2.89 -13.65 32.31
N LEU A 244 -2.20 -12.93 33.20
CA LEU A 244 -0.94 -12.23 32.91
C LEU A 244 0.19 -13.20 32.54
N VAL A 245 0.34 -14.30 33.29
CA VAL A 245 1.34 -15.35 33.00
C VAL A 245 1.03 -16.07 31.69
N GLY A 246 -0.23 -16.46 31.46
CA GLY A 246 -0.66 -17.09 30.20
C GLY A 246 -0.44 -16.20 28.98
N ARG A 247 -0.74 -14.90 29.10
CA ARG A 247 -0.46 -13.89 28.07
C ARG A 247 1.02 -13.79 27.77
N GLN A 248 1.88 -13.77 28.80
CA GLN A 248 3.32 -13.69 28.64
C GLN A 248 3.89 -14.90 27.90
N ILE A 249 3.39 -16.11 28.18
CA ILE A 249 3.79 -17.34 27.48
C ILE A 249 3.42 -17.26 25.99
N VAL A 250 2.17 -16.89 25.68
CA VAL A 250 1.69 -16.75 24.29
C VAL A 250 2.49 -15.68 23.54
N SER A 251 2.71 -14.52 24.15
CA SER A 251 3.51 -13.45 23.54
C SER A 251 4.96 -13.87 23.29
N THR A 252 5.58 -14.62 24.20
CA THR A 252 6.94 -15.13 24.03
C THR A 252 7.02 -16.17 22.90
N TYR A 253 6.04 -17.08 22.84
CA TYR A 253 5.93 -18.05 21.75
C TYR A 253 5.79 -17.37 20.39
N LEU A 254 4.88 -16.40 20.27
CA LEU A 254 4.65 -15.65 19.04
C LEU A 254 5.86 -14.81 18.63
N ALA A 255 6.49 -14.13 19.58
CA ALA A 255 7.69 -13.35 19.34
C ALA A 255 8.83 -14.23 18.77
N LYS A 256 9.03 -15.45 19.29
CA LYS A 256 10.05 -16.38 18.78
C LYS A 256 9.76 -16.84 17.34
N HIS A 257 8.51 -17.10 16.98
CA HIS A 257 8.15 -17.50 15.61
C HIS A 257 8.22 -16.31 14.64
N MET A 258 7.82 -15.13 15.10
CA MET A 258 7.98 -13.88 14.37
C MET A 258 9.47 -13.57 14.12
N GLU A 259 10.34 -13.74 15.12
CA GLU A 259 11.80 -13.61 14.98
C GLU A 259 12.32 -14.53 13.87
N LYS A 260 11.96 -15.83 13.91
CA LYS A 260 12.38 -16.79 12.87
C LYS A 260 11.95 -16.34 11.47
N TYR A 261 10.70 -15.93 11.32
CA TYR A 261 10.16 -15.47 10.03
C TYR A 261 10.88 -14.22 9.51
N ILE A 262 11.16 -13.25 10.39
CA ILE A 262 11.89 -12.03 10.05
C ILE A 262 13.32 -12.37 9.60
N MET A 263 14.00 -13.27 10.32
CA MET A 263 15.37 -13.68 9.99
C MET A 263 15.46 -14.46 8.67
N GLU A 264 14.42 -15.19 8.29
CA GLU A 264 14.32 -15.89 7.00
C GLU A 264 14.06 -14.90 5.86
N TYR A 265 13.14 -13.95 6.05
CA TYR A 265 12.80 -12.96 5.03
C TYR A 265 13.87 -11.87 4.84
N LYS A 266 14.61 -11.54 5.90
CA LYS A 266 15.64 -10.49 5.96
C LYS A 266 15.14 -9.12 5.45
N PRO A 267 14.07 -8.54 6.05
CA PRO A 267 13.60 -7.22 5.64
C PRO A 267 14.60 -6.12 6.00
N ALA A 268 14.68 -5.10 5.15
CA ALA A 268 15.38 -3.86 5.44
C ALA A 268 14.58 -2.94 6.37
N VAL A 269 13.25 -3.05 6.35
CA VAL A 269 12.33 -2.30 7.23
C VAL A 269 11.07 -3.11 7.51
N ILE A 270 10.53 -2.98 8.73
CA ILE A 270 9.29 -3.65 9.17
C ILE A 270 8.20 -2.59 9.40
N VAL A 271 7.00 -2.83 8.90
CA VAL A 271 5.84 -1.94 9.06
C VAL A 271 4.72 -2.66 9.81
N CYS A 272 4.30 -2.11 10.94
CA CYS A 272 3.18 -2.62 11.73
C CYS A 272 1.96 -1.70 11.57
N THR A 273 0.88 -2.20 10.95
CA THR A 273 -0.39 -1.45 10.81
C THR A 273 -1.42 -1.83 11.87
N HIS A 274 -1.01 -2.59 12.89
CA HIS A 274 -1.82 -2.96 14.03
C HIS A 274 -0.98 -2.96 15.32
N ALA A 275 -1.60 -2.63 16.46
CA ALA A 275 -0.92 -2.52 17.74
C ALA A 275 -0.32 -3.84 18.25
N THR A 276 -1.03 -4.96 18.09
CA THR A 276 -0.55 -6.29 18.51
C THR A 276 0.81 -6.68 17.90
N PRO A 277 1.01 -6.68 16.57
CA PRO A 277 2.33 -6.96 16.01
C PRO A 277 3.37 -5.91 16.41
N ALA A 278 3.01 -4.63 16.53
CA ALA A 278 3.93 -3.61 17.05
C ALA A 278 4.45 -3.97 18.46
N GLY A 279 3.58 -4.45 19.35
CA GLY A 279 3.97 -4.89 20.69
C GLY A 279 4.86 -6.13 20.73
N LEU A 280 4.65 -7.09 19.81
CA LEU A 280 5.51 -8.26 19.67
C LEU A 280 6.90 -7.87 19.15
N ILE A 281 6.97 -6.96 18.17
CA ILE A 281 8.23 -6.43 17.66
C ILE A 281 8.95 -5.62 18.75
N ALA A 282 8.26 -4.76 19.49
CA ALA A 282 8.83 -4.02 20.61
C ALA A 282 9.43 -4.95 21.67
N HIS A 283 8.79 -6.10 21.93
CA HIS A 283 9.34 -7.13 22.82
C HIS A 283 10.67 -7.71 22.29
N LEU A 284 10.78 -7.95 20.97
CA LEU A 284 12.02 -8.44 20.34
C LEU A 284 13.14 -7.39 20.39
N ILE A 285 12.83 -6.11 20.13
CA ILE A 285 13.78 -4.99 20.24
C ILE A 285 14.31 -4.91 21.68
N ARG A 286 13.43 -4.94 22.68
CA ARG A 286 13.82 -4.91 24.10
C ARG A 286 14.74 -6.06 24.52
N LYS A 287 14.66 -7.20 23.83
CA LYS A 287 15.51 -8.38 24.05
C LYS A 287 16.78 -8.36 23.19
N ASN A 288 17.08 -7.24 22.51
CA ASN A 288 18.21 -7.09 21.58
C ASN A 288 18.22 -8.16 20.47
N LYS A 289 17.03 -8.64 20.06
CA LYS A 289 16.88 -9.64 19.00
C LYS A 289 16.69 -9.04 17.63
N LEU A 290 16.42 -7.74 17.54
CA LEU A 290 16.08 -7.06 16.31
C LEU A 290 16.67 -5.65 16.31
N THR A 291 17.44 -5.35 15.25
CA THR A 291 18.04 -4.02 14.99
C THR A 291 17.48 -3.36 13.73
N ILE A 292 16.59 -4.05 13.03
CA ILE A 292 15.95 -3.58 11.79
C ILE A 292 15.02 -2.41 12.14
N PRO A 293 14.99 -1.31 11.36
CA PRO A 293 14.03 -0.22 11.52
C PRO A 293 12.58 -0.72 11.53
N VAL A 294 11.79 -0.24 12.49
CA VAL A 294 10.38 -0.62 12.67
C VAL A 294 9.52 0.62 12.67
N VAL A 295 8.51 0.62 11.81
CA VAL A 295 7.56 1.71 11.64
C VAL A 295 6.17 1.27 12.09
N ALA A 296 5.63 1.94 13.12
CA ALA A 296 4.26 1.75 13.59
C ALA A 296 3.32 2.75 12.92
N VAL A 297 2.38 2.25 12.11
CA VAL A 297 1.37 3.07 11.42
C VAL A 297 0.05 2.95 12.17
N VAL A 298 -0.34 4.01 12.87
CA VAL A 298 -1.62 4.06 13.59
C VAL A 298 -2.75 4.31 12.58
N THR A 299 -3.70 3.40 12.53
CA THR A 299 -4.77 3.35 11.51
C THR A 299 -6.09 3.97 11.99
N ASP A 300 -6.03 4.86 12.96
CA ASP A 300 -7.16 5.50 13.62
C ASP A 300 -6.85 6.98 13.87
N PHE A 301 -7.88 7.77 14.16
CA PHE A 301 -7.72 9.20 14.43
C PHE A 301 -7.33 9.49 15.89
N ILE A 302 -7.24 8.45 16.72
CA ILE A 302 -6.89 8.50 18.13
C ILE A 302 -5.91 7.37 18.44
N VAL A 303 -4.98 7.64 19.36
CA VAL A 303 -4.03 6.65 19.87
C VAL A 303 -4.58 6.04 21.16
N HIS A 304 -4.60 4.71 21.23
CA HIS A 304 -4.90 3.98 22.46
C HIS A 304 -3.63 3.39 23.07
N ARG A 305 -3.67 3.03 24.37
CA ARG A 305 -2.50 2.58 25.14
C ARG A 305 -1.72 1.41 24.52
N LEU A 306 -2.38 0.53 23.77
CA LEU A 306 -1.70 -0.59 23.10
C LEU A 306 -0.76 -0.16 21.95
N TRP A 307 -0.73 1.12 21.55
CA TRP A 307 0.24 1.62 20.56
C TRP A 307 1.53 2.16 21.20
N ILE A 308 1.58 2.32 22.52
CA ILE A 308 2.68 3.01 23.20
C ILE A 308 3.81 2.03 23.50
N TYR A 309 4.89 2.13 22.72
CA TYR A 309 6.09 1.31 22.83
C TYR A 309 7.34 2.18 22.66
N PRO A 310 8.04 2.56 23.75
CA PRO A 310 9.25 3.39 23.68
C PRO A 310 10.39 2.79 22.84
N GLU A 311 10.35 1.47 22.60
CA GLU A 311 11.30 0.76 21.76
C GLU A 311 11.13 1.08 20.26
N ILE A 312 9.94 1.50 19.82
CA ILE A 312 9.70 1.86 18.42
C ILE A 312 10.10 3.31 18.21
N LYS A 313 11.00 3.55 17.25
CA LYS A 313 11.55 4.88 16.94
C LYS A 313 10.91 5.58 15.73
N HIS A 314 9.93 4.92 15.11
CA HIS A 314 9.21 5.49 13.97
C HIS A 314 7.70 5.24 14.12
N TYR A 315 6.95 6.30 14.37
CA TYR A 315 5.51 6.34 14.45
C TYR A 315 4.94 7.18 13.32
N ILE A 316 3.91 6.68 12.65
CA ILE A 316 3.11 7.44 11.71
C ILE A 316 1.70 7.58 12.26
N VAL A 317 1.21 8.82 12.36
CA VAL A 317 -0.08 9.16 12.93
C VAL A 317 -0.92 10.03 12.00
N ALA A 318 -2.24 10.02 12.23
CA ALA A 318 -3.19 10.70 11.37
C ALA A 318 -3.19 12.23 11.53
N ASN A 319 -2.88 12.74 12.73
CA ASN A 319 -2.99 14.15 13.07
C ASN A 319 -2.04 14.57 14.20
N CYS A 320 -1.88 15.89 14.40
CA CYS A 320 -1.00 16.44 15.44
C CYS A 320 -1.45 16.07 16.86
N ALA A 321 -2.76 15.96 17.13
CA ALA A 321 -3.24 15.63 18.47
C ALA A 321 -2.78 14.22 18.91
N MET A 322 -2.67 13.28 17.97
CA MET A 322 -2.10 11.95 18.22
C MET A 322 -0.60 12.02 18.54
N ARG A 323 0.16 12.87 17.84
CA ARG A 323 1.59 13.10 18.15
C ARG A 323 1.73 13.64 19.57
N ASP A 324 0.96 14.67 19.90
CA ASP A 324 1.04 15.33 21.21
C ASP A 324 0.68 14.32 22.33
N MET A 325 -0.31 13.46 22.09
CA MET A 325 -0.65 12.35 23.00
C MET A 325 0.49 11.35 23.16
N LEU A 326 1.11 10.87 22.08
CA LEU A 326 2.25 9.96 22.15
C LEU A 326 3.44 10.58 22.91
N THR A 327 3.69 11.87 22.71
CA THR A 327 4.74 12.60 23.44
C THR A 327 4.45 12.70 24.94
N GLN A 328 3.19 12.94 25.33
CA GLN A 328 2.79 12.90 26.75
C GLN A 328 3.03 11.53 27.39
N TYR A 329 2.96 10.45 26.61
CA TYR A 329 3.27 9.09 27.06
C TYR A 329 4.75 8.70 26.92
N GLY A 330 5.63 9.65 26.61
CA GLY A 330 7.09 9.46 26.62
C GLY A 330 7.70 9.02 25.29
N ILE A 331 6.98 9.09 24.18
CA ILE A 331 7.56 8.89 22.84
C ILE A 331 8.18 10.20 22.36
N GLU A 332 9.47 10.18 22.00
CA GLU A 332 10.19 11.36 21.53
C GLU A 332 9.54 11.95 20.26
N GLY A 333 9.40 13.28 20.20
CA GLY A 333 8.67 13.94 19.11
C GLY A 333 9.28 13.74 17.71
N ASN A 334 10.61 13.62 17.61
CA ASN A 334 11.33 13.30 16.39
C ASN A 334 11.01 11.90 15.83
N CYS A 335 10.54 10.98 16.69
CA CYS A 335 10.12 9.64 16.32
C CYS A 335 8.72 9.60 15.70
N ILE A 336 7.98 10.72 15.68
CA ILE A 336 6.57 10.75 15.30
C ILE A 336 6.35 11.64 14.07
N GLN A 337 5.86 11.04 13.00
CA GLN A 337 5.54 11.69 11.74
C GLN A 337 4.02 11.79 11.57
N VAL A 338 3.52 12.99 11.25
CA VAL A 338 2.10 13.21 10.95
C VAL A 338 1.92 13.13 9.44
N MET A 339 1.54 11.95 8.95
CA MET A 339 1.39 11.68 7.50
C MET A 339 -0.02 11.21 7.13
N GLY A 340 -0.97 11.17 8.06
CA GLY A 340 -2.32 10.67 7.79
C GLY A 340 -2.46 9.16 7.95
N ILE A 341 -3.68 8.67 7.75
CA ILE A 341 -3.96 7.24 7.58
C ILE A 341 -3.74 6.91 6.09
N PRO A 342 -2.94 5.88 5.75
CA PRO A 342 -2.65 5.56 4.35
C PRO A 342 -3.90 5.08 3.61
N VAL A 343 -4.31 5.87 2.62
CA VAL A 343 -5.36 5.51 1.66
C VAL A 343 -4.77 5.14 0.31
N ASP A 344 -5.47 4.30 -0.44
CA ASP A 344 -5.07 3.95 -1.81
C ASP A 344 -5.12 5.21 -2.71
N GLU A 345 -4.16 5.33 -3.62
CA GLU A 345 -4.03 6.46 -4.54
C GLU A 345 -5.30 6.76 -5.34
N LYS A 346 -6.15 5.75 -5.60
CA LYS A 346 -7.44 5.94 -6.28
C LYS A 346 -8.41 6.88 -5.55
N PHE A 347 -8.22 7.11 -4.24
CA PHE A 347 -9.00 8.09 -3.47
C PHE A 347 -8.50 9.53 -3.63
N SER A 348 -7.38 9.72 -4.31
CA SER A 348 -6.80 11.02 -4.65
C SER A 348 -7.02 11.39 -6.12
N GLN A 349 -7.61 10.46 -6.89
CA GLN A 349 -7.94 10.65 -8.30
C GLN A 349 -9.35 11.21 -8.44
N VAL A 350 -9.57 12.02 -9.47
CA VAL A 350 -10.89 12.50 -9.86
C VAL A 350 -11.49 11.48 -10.83
N PRO A 351 -12.50 10.69 -10.42
CA PRO A 351 -13.10 9.71 -11.32
C PRO A 351 -14.06 10.39 -12.32
N ASP A 352 -14.29 9.72 -13.45
CA ASP A 352 -15.32 10.11 -14.42
C ASP A 352 -16.72 9.88 -13.82
N ARG A 353 -17.25 10.94 -13.20
CA ARG A 353 -18.54 10.94 -12.50
C ARG A 353 -19.69 10.52 -13.42
N GLN A 354 -19.72 11.03 -14.65
CA GLN A 354 -20.82 10.78 -15.58
C GLN A 354 -20.87 9.30 -15.97
N SER A 355 -19.71 8.71 -16.28
CA SER A 355 -19.62 7.27 -16.58
C SER A 355 -20.13 6.40 -15.42
N ILE A 356 -19.83 6.77 -14.18
CA ILE A 356 -20.28 6.03 -12.99
C ILE A 356 -21.79 6.17 -12.78
N LEU A 357 -22.31 7.40 -12.92
CA LEU A 357 -23.75 7.67 -12.84
C LEU A 357 -24.51 6.84 -13.89
N ASP A 358 -24.07 6.83 -15.14
CA ASP A 358 -24.70 6.09 -16.23
C ASP A 358 -24.70 4.58 -15.96
N LYS A 359 -23.57 4.01 -15.51
CA LYS A 359 -23.46 2.58 -15.13
C LYS A 359 -24.45 2.20 -14.03
N LEU A 360 -24.67 3.08 -13.07
CA LEU A 360 -25.64 2.88 -11.98
C LEU A 360 -27.04 3.38 -12.35
N GLN A 361 -27.21 3.94 -13.55
CA GLN A 361 -28.39 4.64 -14.04
C GLN A 361 -28.89 5.69 -13.02
N LEU A 362 -27.98 6.41 -12.38
CA LEU A 362 -28.27 7.49 -11.46
C LEU A 362 -28.21 8.83 -12.22
N SER A 363 -28.85 9.87 -11.66
CA SER A 363 -28.88 11.21 -12.22
C SER A 363 -28.04 12.16 -11.37
N GLU A 364 -27.36 13.10 -12.02
CA GLU A 364 -26.61 14.17 -11.36
C GLU A 364 -27.52 15.20 -10.67
N MET A 365 -28.78 15.31 -11.09
CA MET A 365 -29.74 16.28 -10.55
C MET A 365 -30.24 15.91 -9.14
N ASN A 366 -30.08 14.65 -8.74
CA ASN A 366 -30.61 14.13 -7.48
C ASN A 366 -29.49 13.91 -6.46
N LYS A 367 -29.81 14.16 -5.19
CA LYS A 367 -28.89 13.92 -4.08
C LYS A 367 -28.70 12.42 -3.83
N THR A 368 -27.44 12.01 -3.67
CA THR A 368 -27.04 10.61 -3.53
C THR A 368 -26.49 10.34 -2.13
N ILE A 369 -27.06 9.34 -1.44
CA ILE A 369 -26.64 8.89 -0.12
C ILE A 369 -26.00 7.51 -0.25
N LEU A 370 -24.74 7.38 0.19
CA LEU A 370 -24.04 6.11 0.32
C LEU A 370 -24.25 5.52 1.72
N ILE A 371 -24.69 4.28 1.81
CA ILE A 371 -24.84 3.55 3.06
C ILE A 371 -23.87 2.36 3.04
N MET A 372 -22.90 2.35 3.96
CA MET A 372 -21.96 1.23 4.07
C MET A 372 -21.52 0.98 5.51
N GLY A 373 -21.48 -0.29 5.92
CA GLY A 373 -21.16 -0.71 7.30
C GLY A 373 -19.83 -1.45 7.42
N GLY A 374 -18.84 -1.08 6.60
CA GLY A 374 -17.58 -1.81 6.43
C GLY A 374 -17.77 -3.19 5.76
N GLY A 375 -16.68 -3.96 5.63
CA GLY A 375 -16.69 -5.23 4.90
C GLY A 375 -17.66 -6.31 5.43
N ALA A 376 -18.10 -6.18 6.68
CA ALA A 376 -19.07 -7.09 7.32
C ALA A 376 -20.53 -6.61 7.24
N GLY A 377 -20.81 -5.37 6.80
CA GLY A 377 -22.16 -4.84 6.65
C GLY A 377 -22.94 -4.76 7.98
N MET A 378 -22.36 -4.08 8.98
CA MET A 378 -22.83 -4.10 10.38
C MET A 378 -23.79 -2.97 10.77
N LEU A 379 -24.39 -2.28 9.79
CA LEU A 379 -25.42 -1.25 10.03
C LEU A 379 -26.82 -1.85 9.82
N PRO A 380 -27.87 -1.30 10.48
CA PRO A 380 -29.25 -1.64 10.16
C PRO A 380 -29.67 -0.96 8.84
N MET A 381 -29.09 -1.43 7.73
CA MET A 381 -29.21 -0.80 6.41
C MET A 381 -30.65 -0.76 5.92
N THR A 382 -31.44 -1.80 6.21
CA THR A 382 -32.87 -1.87 5.87
C THR A 382 -33.67 -0.74 6.51
N GLU A 383 -33.39 -0.45 7.78
CA GLU A 383 -34.06 0.56 8.58
C GLU A 383 -33.60 1.96 8.19
N ILE A 384 -32.32 2.13 7.86
CA ILE A 384 -31.78 3.40 7.35
C ILE A 384 -32.40 3.71 5.97
N VAL A 385 -32.50 2.74 5.07
CA VAL A 385 -33.19 2.94 3.77
C VAL A 385 -34.65 3.33 3.99
N ALA A 386 -35.37 2.62 4.86
CA ALA A 386 -36.76 2.95 5.20
C ALA A 386 -36.92 4.34 5.84
N CYS A 387 -35.91 4.82 6.56
CA CYS A 387 -35.85 6.18 7.08
C CYS A 387 -35.70 7.21 5.95
N CYS A 388 -34.82 6.97 4.98
CA CYS A 388 -34.65 7.85 3.80
C CYS A 388 -35.93 7.92 2.92
N GLU A 389 -36.74 6.86 2.86
CA GLU A 389 -38.03 6.87 2.14
C GLU A 389 -39.03 7.90 2.69
N LYS A 390 -38.89 8.29 3.96
CA LYS A 390 -39.77 9.25 4.63
C LYS A 390 -39.35 10.71 4.44
N ILE A 391 -38.36 10.97 3.59
CA ILE A 391 -37.88 12.32 3.31
C ILE A 391 -38.62 12.85 2.08
N ASP A 392 -39.07 14.10 2.16
CA ASP A 392 -39.98 14.74 1.20
C ASP A 392 -39.33 15.13 -0.15
N ILE A 393 -38.05 14.77 -0.36
CA ILE A 393 -37.32 14.97 -1.63
C ILE A 393 -36.92 13.63 -2.25
N MET A 394 -36.87 13.55 -3.58
CA MET A 394 -36.38 12.36 -4.28
C MET A 394 -34.88 12.19 -4.06
N LEU A 395 -34.52 11.07 -3.46
CA LEU A 395 -33.13 10.68 -3.19
C LEU A 395 -32.69 9.55 -4.11
N GLN A 396 -31.38 9.44 -4.26
CA GLN A 396 -30.71 8.26 -4.77
C GLN A 396 -29.94 7.62 -3.63
N ILE A 397 -30.04 6.31 -3.48
CA ILE A 397 -29.42 5.59 -2.37
C ILE A 397 -28.55 4.48 -2.92
N ILE A 398 -27.29 4.45 -2.50
CA ILE A 398 -26.38 3.35 -2.81
C ILE A 398 -26.12 2.59 -1.51
N VAL A 399 -26.35 1.28 -1.50
CA VAL A 399 -26.13 0.44 -0.32
C VAL A 399 -25.07 -0.61 -0.62
N VAL A 400 -23.95 -0.54 0.11
CA VAL A 400 -22.85 -1.51 0.04
C VAL A 400 -22.99 -2.47 1.21
N THR A 401 -23.51 -3.66 0.96
CA THR A 401 -23.77 -4.66 2.02
C THR A 401 -22.51 -5.44 2.40
N GLY A 402 -21.41 -5.27 1.68
CA GLY A 402 -20.18 -6.04 1.86
C GLY A 402 -20.45 -7.55 1.76
N ASN A 403 -19.93 -8.31 2.71
CA ASN A 403 -20.09 -9.76 2.75
C ASN A 403 -21.44 -10.23 3.35
N ASN A 404 -22.33 -9.30 3.76
CA ASN A 404 -23.60 -9.65 4.38
C ASN A 404 -24.68 -10.05 3.36
N LYS A 405 -24.67 -11.33 2.98
CA LYS A 405 -25.63 -11.92 2.02
C LYS A 405 -27.10 -11.80 2.46
N SER A 406 -27.35 -11.82 3.77
CA SER A 406 -28.72 -11.75 4.31
C SER A 406 -29.34 -10.37 4.09
N ILE A 407 -28.60 -9.30 4.45
CA ILE A 407 -29.05 -7.92 4.21
C ILE A 407 -29.18 -7.64 2.71
N TYR A 408 -28.24 -8.14 1.89
CA TYR A 408 -28.33 -8.02 0.43
C TYR A 408 -29.64 -8.58 -0.11
N LYS A 409 -30.03 -9.80 0.29
CA LYS A 409 -31.29 -10.41 -0.14
C LYS A 409 -32.50 -9.58 0.30
N LYS A 410 -32.56 -9.23 1.60
CA LYS A 410 -33.68 -8.43 2.15
C LYS A 410 -33.88 -7.11 1.43
N LEU A 411 -32.79 -6.38 1.14
CA LEU A 411 -32.87 -5.10 0.43
C LEU A 411 -33.32 -5.29 -1.02
N ASN A 412 -32.86 -6.32 -1.73
CA ASN A 412 -33.29 -6.58 -3.09
C ASN A 412 -34.78 -6.94 -3.16
N ASP A 413 -35.29 -7.69 -2.18
CA ASP A 413 -36.72 -8.03 -2.10
C ASP A 413 -37.58 -6.77 -1.83
N LEU A 414 -37.02 -5.74 -1.17
CA LEU A 414 -37.68 -4.47 -0.89
C LEU A 414 -37.57 -3.47 -2.05
N GLN A 415 -36.47 -3.50 -2.81
CA GLN A 415 -36.10 -2.51 -3.82
C GLN A 415 -37.24 -2.11 -4.79
N PRO A 416 -38.05 -3.04 -5.35
CA PRO A 416 -39.10 -2.67 -6.30
C PRO A 416 -40.25 -1.87 -5.69
N LYS A 417 -40.35 -1.84 -4.35
CA LYS A 417 -41.42 -1.17 -3.60
C LYS A 417 -41.00 0.22 -3.10
N LEU A 418 -39.74 0.60 -3.28
CA LEU A 418 -39.19 1.85 -2.79
C LEU A 418 -39.52 2.98 -3.76
N ARG A 419 -39.78 4.16 -3.21
CA ARG A 419 -40.00 5.40 -3.95
C ARG A 419 -38.68 5.93 -4.51
N ASN A 420 -37.64 5.94 -3.66
CA ASN A 420 -36.32 6.41 -4.08
C ASN A 420 -35.60 5.39 -4.97
N LYS A 421 -34.69 5.88 -5.81
CA LYS A 421 -33.86 5.00 -6.63
C LYS A 421 -32.75 4.39 -5.77
N VAL A 422 -32.90 3.12 -5.43
CA VAL A 422 -31.93 2.40 -4.58
C VAL A 422 -31.09 1.45 -5.40
N ARG A 423 -29.76 1.50 -5.25
CA ARG A 423 -28.79 0.56 -5.82
C ARG A 423 -28.14 -0.25 -4.71
N ILE A 424 -28.21 -1.57 -4.82
CA ILE A 424 -27.73 -2.49 -3.79
C ILE A 424 -26.58 -3.28 -4.39
N VAL A 425 -25.41 -3.16 -3.79
CA VAL A 425 -24.20 -3.87 -4.19
C VAL A 425 -23.64 -4.65 -3.00
N ARG A 426 -22.93 -5.74 -3.29
CA ARG A 426 -22.30 -6.57 -2.25
C ARG A 426 -20.95 -5.98 -1.84
N TYR A 427 -19.91 -6.80 -1.84
CA TYR A 427 -18.55 -6.34 -1.69
C TYR A 427 -18.09 -5.74 -3.03
N VAL A 428 -17.43 -4.59 -2.97
CA VAL A 428 -16.90 -3.86 -4.13
C VAL A 428 -15.51 -3.33 -3.81
N ASP A 429 -14.62 -3.32 -4.80
CA ASP A 429 -13.27 -2.76 -4.66
C ASP A 429 -13.16 -1.31 -5.19
N ASN A 430 -14.19 -0.80 -5.88
CA ASN A 430 -14.28 0.56 -6.42
C ASN A 430 -15.11 1.52 -5.53
N VAL A 431 -14.96 1.43 -4.20
CA VAL A 431 -15.68 2.31 -3.25
C VAL A 431 -15.40 3.80 -3.51
N ASN A 432 -14.21 4.15 -4.01
CA ASN A 432 -13.84 5.52 -4.39
C ASN A 432 -14.81 6.09 -5.45
N GLU A 433 -15.25 5.29 -6.41
CA GLU A 433 -16.22 5.71 -7.44
C GLU A 433 -17.59 6.01 -6.80
N LEU A 434 -18.03 5.15 -5.88
CA LEU A 434 -19.31 5.32 -5.18
C LEU A 434 -19.28 6.54 -4.26
N MET A 435 -18.17 6.75 -3.55
CA MET A 435 -17.98 7.93 -2.69
C MET A 435 -17.98 9.21 -3.52
N ALA A 436 -17.29 9.21 -4.67
CA ALA A 436 -17.21 10.38 -5.53
C ALA A 436 -18.60 10.87 -5.95
N ILE A 437 -19.48 9.98 -6.42
CA ILE A 437 -20.83 10.39 -6.87
C ILE A 437 -21.84 10.62 -5.74
N SER A 438 -21.44 10.50 -4.47
CA SER A 438 -22.31 10.66 -3.30
C SER A 438 -22.17 12.05 -2.68
N ASP A 439 -23.27 12.56 -2.13
CA ASP A 439 -23.27 13.82 -1.36
C ASP A 439 -23.04 13.59 0.14
N LEU A 440 -23.50 12.44 0.65
CA LEU A 440 -23.39 12.05 2.05
C LEU A 440 -23.12 10.55 2.18
N ILE A 441 -22.39 10.17 3.22
CA ILE A 441 -22.20 8.77 3.60
C ILE A 441 -22.75 8.50 5.01
N ILE A 442 -23.54 7.44 5.15
CA ILE A 442 -23.97 6.91 6.44
C ILE A 442 -23.10 5.68 6.73
N SER A 443 -22.24 5.79 7.73
CA SER A 443 -21.27 4.75 8.03
C SER A 443 -20.92 4.62 9.52
N LYS A 444 -20.02 3.69 9.81
CA LYS A 444 -19.30 3.59 11.08
C LYS A 444 -18.01 4.41 10.99
N PRO A 445 -17.46 4.86 12.13
CA PRO A 445 -16.28 5.72 12.17
C PRO A 445 -14.98 4.90 12.14
N GLY A 446 -14.89 3.92 11.22
CA GLY A 446 -13.68 3.11 11.06
C GLY A 446 -12.58 3.95 10.41
N GLY A 447 -11.36 3.92 10.97
CA GLY A 447 -10.27 4.82 10.55
C GLY A 447 -10.03 4.85 9.04
N MET A 448 -10.02 3.70 8.36
CA MET A 448 -9.89 3.62 6.90
C MET A 448 -11.05 4.27 6.15
N THR A 449 -12.29 3.86 6.40
CA THR A 449 -13.47 4.41 5.70
C THR A 449 -13.61 5.90 5.96
N SER A 450 -13.30 6.36 7.17
CA SER A 450 -13.26 7.78 7.50
C SER A 450 -12.17 8.51 6.71
N ALA A 451 -10.94 7.99 6.65
CA ALA A 451 -9.86 8.61 5.87
C ALA A 451 -10.18 8.66 4.35
N GLU A 452 -10.75 7.59 3.81
CA GLU A 452 -11.24 7.51 2.42
C GLU A 452 -12.31 8.58 2.15
N SER A 453 -13.28 8.72 3.06
CA SER A 453 -14.34 9.72 3.00
C SER A 453 -13.80 11.15 3.02
N LEU A 454 -12.82 11.43 3.90
CA LEU A 454 -12.17 12.74 3.98
C LEU A 454 -11.46 13.11 2.68
N CYS A 455 -10.74 12.16 2.06
CA CYS A 455 -10.04 12.40 0.79
C CYS A 455 -10.99 12.70 -0.37
N GLN A 456 -12.23 12.21 -0.30
CA GLN A 456 -13.30 12.48 -1.27
C GLN A 456 -14.12 13.73 -0.92
N GLY A 457 -13.81 14.41 0.20
CA GLY A 457 -14.61 15.52 0.70
C GLY A 457 -16.03 15.11 1.07
N LEU A 458 -16.26 13.83 1.40
CA LEU A 458 -17.59 13.26 1.64
C LEU A 458 -17.92 13.30 3.14
N PRO A 459 -18.93 14.07 3.59
CA PRO A 459 -19.27 14.16 5.00
C PRO A 459 -19.96 12.90 5.50
N MET A 460 -19.63 12.53 6.74
CA MET A 460 -20.16 11.30 7.34
C MET A 460 -21.30 11.59 8.32
N ILE A 461 -22.38 10.83 8.23
CA ILE A 461 -23.33 10.61 9.32
C ILE A 461 -22.93 9.32 10.01
N ILE A 462 -22.42 9.44 11.24
CA ILE A 462 -21.93 8.33 12.04
C ILE A 462 -23.07 7.82 12.90
N TYR A 463 -23.55 6.60 12.61
CA TYR A 463 -24.69 6.03 13.30
C TYR A 463 -24.28 5.06 14.41
N LYS A 464 -24.69 5.37 15.66
CA LYS A 464 -24.49 4.55 16.87
C LYS A 464 -23.07 3.97 16.97
N PRO A 465 -22.04 4.84 17.11
CA PRO A 465 -20.66 4.36 17.25
C PRO A 465 -20.54 3.46 18.48
N ILE A 466 -19.73 2.41 18.38
CA ILE A 466 -19.48 1.50 19.51
C ILE A 466 -18.58 2.23 20.54
N PRO A 467 -18.87 2.11 21.86
CA PRO A 467 -18.02 2.69 22.89
C PRO A 467 -16.55 2.26 22.76
N GLY A 468 -15.63 3.20 22.99
CA GLY A 468 -14.18 3.00 22.85
C GLY A 468 -13.64 3.66 21.58
N GLN A 469 -13.03 2.87 20.70
CA GLN A 469 -12.29 3.38 19.53
C GLN A 469 -13.20 4.06 18.49
N GLU A 470 -14.37 3.49 18.20
CA GLU A 470 -15.32 4.10 17.27
C GLU A 470 -15.87 5.43 17.80
N GLU A 471 -16.19 5.49 19.10
CA GLU A 471 -16.61 6.74 19.74
C GLU A 471 -15.52 7.81 19.75
N ALA A 472 -14.26 7.42 19.99
CA ALA A 472 -13.13 8.34 19.95
C ALA A 472 -12.89 8.93 18.54
N ASN A 473 -12.94 8.08 17.50
CA ASN A 473 -12.89 8.53 16.11
C ASN A 473 -14.06 9.46 15.77
N THR A 474 -15.27 9.15 16.26
CA THR A 474 -16.46 10.00 16.08
C THR A 474 -16.24 11.38 16.65
N ASN A 475 -15.76 11.46 17.89
CA ASN A 475 -15.54 12.73 18.57
C ASN A 475 -14.52 13.60 17.84
N TYR A 476 -13.45 13.00 17.30
CA TYR A 476 -12.47 13.72 16.48
C TYR A 476 -13.12 14.29 15.20
N LEU A 477 -13.81 13.45 14.43
CA LEU A 477 -14.39 13.85 13.14
C LEU A 477 -15.49 14.91 13.31
N VAL A 478 -16.31 14.80 14.35
CA VAL A 478 -17.33 15.79 14.71
C VAL A 478 -16.69 17.10 15.15
N LYS A 479 -15.64 17.04 15.99
CA LYS A 479 -14.90 18.25 16.44
C LYS A 479 -14.28 19.01 15.27
N CYS A 480 -13.79 18.30 14.27
CA CYS A 480 -13.25 18.89 13.04
C CYS A 480 -14.35 19.39 12.08
N GLY A 481 -15.63 19.16 12.37
CA GLY A 481 -16.72 19.54 11.48
C GLY A 481 -16.73 18.76 10.16
N ALA A 482 -16.22 17.54 10.13
CA ALA A 482 -16.22 16.66 8.95
C ALA A 482 -17.29 15.56 9.02
N ALA A 483 -17.92 15.37 10.19
CA ALA A 483 -18.96 14.38 10.42
C ALA A 483 -20.01 14.87 11.41
N LEU A 484 -21.17 14.21 11.41
CA LEU A 484 -22.24 14.37 12.37
C LEU A 484 -22.56 13.01 13.02
N ARG A 485 -22.86 13.03 14.32
CA ARG A 485 -23.30 11.84 15.07
C ARG A 485 -24.82 11.73 15.04
N ALA A 486 -25.31 10.51 14.87
CA ALA A 486 -26.72 10.16 15.05
C ALA A 486 -26.84 8.92 15.95
N ASP A 487 -27.61 9.02 17.02
CA ASP A 487 -27.87 7.93 17.96
C ASP A 487 -29.27 7.30 17.77
N SER A 488 -30.06 7.82 16.84
CA SER A 488 -31.37 7.29 16.46
C SER A 488 -31.65 7.41 14.95
N LEU A 489 -32.57 6.61 14.43
CA LEU A 489 -33.01 6.73 13.03
C LEU A 489 -33.72 8.06 12.77
N VAL A 490 -34.40 8.60 13.78
CA VAL A 490 -35.05 9.92 13.70
C VAL A 490 -34.00 11.00 13.51
N GLU A 491 -32.89 10.96 14.26
CA GLU A 491 -31.78 11.90 14.06
C GLU A 491 -31.14 11.79 12.68
N ILE A 492 -30.98 10.58 12.12
CA ILE A 492 -30.54 10.42 10.72
C ILE A 492 -31.48 11.19 9.79
N GLN A 493 -32.79 10.99 9.93
CA GLN A 493 -33.80 11.67 9.10
C GLN A 493 -33.68 13.20 9.23
N THR A 494 -33.59 13.71 10.46
CA THR A 494 -33.45 15.14 10.74
C THR A 494 -32.16 15.70 10.16
N ILE A 495 -31.04 15.00 10.30
CA ILE A 495 -29.74 15.43 9.74
C ILE A 495 -29.80 15.47 8.21
N ILE A 496 -30.34 14.44 7.55
CA ILE A 496 -30.43 14.42 6.08
C ILE A 496 -31.34 15.56 5.60
N LYS A 497 -32.52 15.75 6.21
CA LYS A 497 -33.43 16.85 5.85
C LYS A 497 -32.76 18.21 6.03
N ARG A 498 -32.06 18.39 7.16
CA ARG A 498 -31.31 19.62 7.43
C ARG A 498 -30.25 19.87 6.37
N LEU A 499 -29.40 18.89 6.05
CA LEU A 499 -28.28 19.08 5.15
C LEU A 499 -28.67 19.17 3.67
N LEU A 500 -29.70 18.43 3.23
CA LEU A 500 -30.05 18.35 1.81
C LEU A 500 -31.19 19.30 1.41
N VAL A 501 -31.96 19.81 2.37
CA VAL A 501 -33.15 20.64 2.11
C VAL A 501 -33.07 22.00 2.79
N GLU A 502 -32.85 22.02 4.11
CA GLU A 502 -33.04 23.24 4.91
C GLU A 502 -31.79 24.13 4.96
N ASN A 503 -30.59 23.53 4.96
CA ASN A 503 -29.31 24.23 5.06
C ASN A 503 -28.21 23.53 4.23
N PRO A 504 -28.25 23.67 2.88
CA PRO A 504 -27.21 23.13 2.00
C PRO A 504 -25.82 23.73 2.24
N GLU A 505 -25.73 24.95 2.77
CA GLU A 505 -24.45 25.58 3.09
C GLU A 505 -23.70 24.81 4.19
N GLN A 506 -24.42 24.26 5.16
CA GLN A 506 -23.83 23.39 6.18
C GLN A 506 -23.21 22.13 5.55
N LEU A 507 -23.85 21.55 4.53
CA LEU A 507 -23.27 20.40 3.81
C LEU A 507 -21.96 20.81 3.15
N THR A 508 -21.93 21.93 2.43
CA THR A 508 -20.71 22.44 1.79
C THR A 508 -19.61 22.73 2.80
N ALA A 509 -19.94 23.28 3.96
CA ALA A 509 -18.97 23.51 5.04
C ALA A 509 -18.39 22.18 5.55
N LEU A 510 -19.22 21.14 5.76
CA LEU A 510 -18.74 19.82 6.15
C LEU A 510 -17.81 19.20 5.09
N GLN A 511 -18.13 19.37 3.80
CA GLN A 511 -17.32 18.88 2.67
C GLN A 511 -15.94 19.56 2.64
N GLN A 512 -15.91 20.89 2.80
CA GLN A 512 -14.68 21.67 2.86
C GLN A 512 -13.81 21.28 4.07
N ASN A 513 -14.44 21.13 5.24
CA ASN A 513 -13.74 20.67 6.44
C ASN A 513 -13.17 19.27 6.26
N ALA A 514 -13.92 18.36 5.63
CA ALA A 514 -13.45 17.00 5.33
C ALA A 514 -12.19 17.02 4.47
N LEU A 515 -12.16 17.83 3.41
CA LEU A 515 -10.97 18.02 2.56
C LEU A 515 -9.82 18.66 3.34
N ALA A 516 -10.09 19.66 4.19
CA ALA A 516 -9.08 20.40 4.93
C ALA A 516 -8.26 19.52 5.91
N ILE A 517 -8.88 18.47 6.46
CA ILE A 517 -8.20 17.51 7.35
C ILE A 517 -7.78 16.22 6.65
N SER A 518 -7.99 16.11 5.33
CA SER A 518 -7.62 14.93 4.54
C SER A 518 -6.12 14.85 4.30
N GLN A 519 -5.62 13.64 4.01
CA GLN A 519 -4.20 13.38 3.71
C GLN A 519 -4.09 12.44 2.49
N PRO A 520 -4.45 12.91 1.28
CA PRO A 520 -4.55 12.05 0.09
C PRO A 520 -3.21 11.47 -0.39
N GLN A 521 -2.08 12.06 0.00
CA GLN A 521 -0.74 11.56 -0.35
C GLN A 521 -0.13 10.67 0.74
N SER A 522 -0.89 10.33 1.80
CA SER A 522 -0.39 9.59 2.97
C SER A 522 0.40 8.34 2.58
N ALA A 523 -0.16 7.46 1.75
CA ALA A 523 0.52 6.23 1.35
C ALA A 523 1.84 6.49 0.60
N LYS A 524 1.91 7.54 -0.23
CA LYS A 524 3.13 7.91 -0.99
C LYS A 524 4.20 8.51 -0.08
N GLU A 525 3.82 9.40 0.82
CA GLU A 525 4.76 10.00 1.78
C GLU A 525 5.32 8.93 2.73
N ILE A 526 4.48 7.98 3.17
CA ILE A 526 4.92 6.85 3.97
C ILE A 526 5.86 5.95 3.17
N ALA A 527 5.54 5.63 1.92
CA ALA A 527 6.43 4.84 1.06
C ALA A 527 7.81 5.51 0.89
N LYS A 528 7.84 6.83 0.66
CA LYS A 528 9.07 7.63 0.60
C LYS A 528 9.84 7.59 1.89
N TYR A 529 9.15 7.73 3.02
CA TYR A 529 9.77 7.64 4.34
C TYR A 529 10.41 6.27 4.57
N LEU A 530 9.71 5.18 4.25
CA LEU A 530 10.24 3.82 4.39
C LEU A 530 11.52 3.60 3.59
N VAL A 531 11.56 4.10 2.35
CA VAL A 531 12.76 4.00 1.50
C VAL A 531 13.90 4.84 2.05
N SER A 532 13.64 5.97 2.72
CA SER A 532 14.69 6.78 3.35
C SER A 532 15.30 6.17 4.62
N LEU A 533 14.69 5.12 5.18
CA LEU A 533 15.22 4.41 6.37
C LEU A 533 16.21 3.29 6.00
N VAL A 534 16.36 3.00 4.71
CA VAL A 534 17.19 1.93 4.14
C VAL A 534 18.32 2.54 3.35
#